data_AF-W5KIB9-F1
#
_entry.id   AF-W5KIB9-F1
#
_cell.length_a   1.000
_cell.length_b   1.000
_cell.length_c   1.000
_cell.angle_alpha   90.00
_cell.angle_beta   90.00
_cell.angle_gamma   90.00
#
_symmetry.space_group_name_H-M   'P 1'
#
loop_
_entity.id
_entity.type
_entity.pdbx_description
1 polymer ?
#
loop_
_entity_poly.entity_id
_entity_poly.type
_entity_poly.pdbx_seq_one_letter_code
_entity_poly.pdbx_strand_id
1 'polypeptide(L)'
;MNSNLFKTLLYGVLWNILKREDFPLKGEYILQLGLLLVVAQECSGQCQCPNTPPQCAPGVSLVLDACGCCRVCAKQLGELCTERDVCDPHKGLFCDYGSPSNRRIGVCTARDGATCVFGGMVYRSGESFQSSCKYQCTCLDGAVGCVPLCGMDVRLPSPDCPSPRRVKVPGKCCEEWVCDSPQSNTFVGSALAAYREEETYGPDLSMMRENCLVQTTEWSACSKTCGLGISTRVTNDNRECRLEKQSRLCMVRPCESHLEERIRKGKKCIRTPRVSKPMKFEISGCTTTKAYRPKFCGVCTDGRCCTPHRTATLPMEFKCPDGQVMKKQMMFIKTCACHYNCPGENDIFESMYYKKMLGDMA
;
A
#
# COMPACT_ATOMS: atom_id res chain seq x y z
N MET A 1 36.52 31.03 3.82
CA MET A 1 36.15 32.46 3.64
C MET A 1 34.65 32.56 3.91
N ASN A 2 34.07 33.29 4.86
CA ASN A 2 34.56 34.23 5.85
C ASN A 2 33.50 34.28 6.97
N SER A 3 33.66 33.50 8.06
CA SER A 3 32.70 33.49 9.19
C SER A 3 32.80 34.74 10.09
N ASN A 4 33.70 35.66 9.73
CA ASN A 4 33.95 36.91 10.44
C ASN A 4 33.12 38.10 9.93
N LEU A 5 32.38 38.01 8.82
CA LEU A 5 31.48 39.11 8.40
C LEU A 5 30.10 39.05 9.09
N PHE A 6 29.62 37.86 9.44
CA PHE A 6 28.32 37.69 10.09
C PHE A 6 28.35 38.10 11.57
N LYS A 7 29.49 37.88 12.25
CA LYS A 7 29.71 38.33 13.63
C LYS A 7 29.64 39.85 13.73
N THR A 8 30.27 40.59 12.82
CA THR A 8 30.34 42.06 12.89
C THR A 8 28.98 42.74 12.70
N LEU A 9 28.09 42.17 11.87
CA LEU A 9 26.73 42.70 11.68
C LEU A 9 25.83 42.45 12.91
N LEU A 10 25.98 41.32 13.60
CA LEU A 10 25.25 41.04 14.84
C LEU A 10 25.70 41.94 16.01
N TYR A 11 27.01 42.18 16.14
CA TYR A 11 27.53 43.10 17.18
C TYR A 11 27.10 44.56 16.93
N GLY A 12 26.94 44.99 15.67
CA GLY A 12 26.49 46.34 15.33
C GLY A 12 25.00 46.61 15.63
N VAL A 13 24.15 45.60 15.49
CA VAL A 13 22.72 45.70 15.87
C VAL A 13 22.56 45.66 17.39
N LEU A 14 23.36 44.84 18.10
CA LEU A 14 23.35 44.78 19.56
C LEU A 14 23.79 46.10 20.22
N TRP A 15 24.78 46.78 19.64
CA TRP A 15 25.28 48.07 20.14
C TRP A 15 24.23 49.19 20.03
N ASN A 16 23.41 49.19 18.98
CA ASN A 16 22.36 50.18 18.79
C ASN A 16 21.11 49.95 19.68
N ILE A 17 20.92 48.73 20.17
CA ILE A 17 19.85 48.40 21.13
C ILE A 17 20.27 48.78 22.58
N LEU A 18 21.56 48.77 22.88
CA LEU A 18 22.10 49.08 24.21
C LEU A 18 22.18 50.58 24.57
N LYS A 19 21.79 51.50 23.67
CA LYS A 19 21.94 52.95 23.89
C LYS A 19 20.63 53.74 24.06
N ARG A 20 19.49 53.05 24.26
CA ARG A 20 18.28 53.70 24.78
C ARG A 20 18.18 53.44 26.27
N GLU A 21 18.47 54.48 27.03
CA GLU A 21 18.11 54.60 28.44
C GLU A 21 16.59 54.54 28.59
N ASP A 22 16.16 54.11 29.78
CA ASP A 22 14.78 53.88 30.25
C ASP A 22 14.18 52.49 29.96
N PHE A 23 14.35 51.57 30.92
CA PHE A 23 13.27 50.98 31.73
C PHE A 23 13.87 49.85 32.63
N PRO A 24 13.60 49.83 33.94
CA PRO A 24 14.21 48.90 34.89
C PRO A 24 13.42 47.58 34.90
N LEU A 25 14.08 46.43 34.74
CA LEU A 25 13.64 45.08 35.15
C LEU A 25 14.68 44.05 34.64
N LYS A 26 15.88 44.03 35.22
CA LYS A 26 17.01 43.15 34.83
C LYS A 26 17.35 42.08 35.88
N GLY A 27 16.33 41.51 36.53
CA GLY A 27 16.48 40.39 37.47
C GLY A 27 15.94 39.04 36.98
N GLU A 28 14.90 39.04 36.13
CA GLU A 28 14.15 37.81 35.83
C GLU A 28 14.49 37.16 34.48
N TYR A 29 15.08 37.89 33.53
CA TYR A 29 15.37 37.37 32.19
C TYR A 29 16.66 36.54 32.09
N ILE A 30 17.58 36.66 33.06
CA ILE A 30 18.84 35.88 33.05
C ILE A 30 18.59 34.44 33.52
N LEU A 31 17.61 34.23 34.41
CA LEU A 31 17.18 32.88 34.82
C LEU A 31 16.38 32.16 33.72
N GLN A 32 15.63 32.89 32.88
CA GLN A 32 14.94 32.29 31.73
C GLN A 32 15.89 31.89 30.59
N LEU A 33 16.99 32.62 30.38
CA LEU A 33 18.02 32.22 29.41
C LEU A 33 18.95 31.10 29.93
N GLY A 34 19.10 30.99 31.26
CA GLY A 34 19.77 29.84 31.89
C GLY A 34 18.95 28.55 31.87
N LEU A 35 17.61 28.63 32.01
CA LEU A 35 16.73 27.46 31.93
C LEU A 35 16.51 26.94 30.50
N LEU A 36 16.71 27.75 29.48
CA LEU A 36 16.58 27.32 28.07
C LEU A 36 17.80 26.53 27.55
N LEU A 37 18.87 26.39 28.35
CA LEU A 37 20.07 25.62 27.99
C LEU A 37 20.23 24.31 28.79
N VAL A 38 19.25 23.91 29.60
CA VAL A 38 19.32 22.68 30.42
C VAL A 38 18.06 21.82 30.29
N VAL A 39 17.69 21.40 29.06
CA VAL A 39 16.93 20.16 28.81
C VAL A 39 17.22 19.66 27.38
N ALA A 40 18.46 19.28 27.09
CA ALA A 40 18.80 18.53 25.88
C ALA A 40 20.03 17.69 26.13
N GLN A 41 19.93 16.73 27.05
CA GLN A 41 21.05 15.85 27.34
C GLN A 41 20.58 14.42 27.62
N GLU A 42 20.13 13.71 26.58
CA GLU A 42 19.94 12.25 26.67
C GLU A 42 20.21 11.48 25.37
N CYS A 43 20.70 12.14 24.32
CA CYS A 43 21.13 11.48 23.09
C CYS A 43 22.60 11.83 22.81
N SER A 44 23.46 10.81 22.83
CA SER A 44 24.85 10.96 22.38
C SER A 44 24.86 11.41 20.93
N GLY A 45 25.60 12.46 20.60
CA GLY A 45 25.71 12.99 19.23
C GLY A 45 26.33 12.04 18.21
N GLN A 46 26.71 10.82 18.62
CA GLN A 46 27.26 9.79 17.76
C GLN A 46 26.45 8.49 17.87
N CYS A 47 25.83 8.12 16.75
CA CYS A 47 25.00 6.93 16.61
C CYS A 47 25.81 5.63 16.62
N GLN A 48 25.46 4.69 17.50
CA GLN A 48 25.99 3.33 17.50
C GLN A 48 24.89 2.34 17.16
N CYS A 49 24.71 2.08 15.86
CA CYS A 49 23.65 1.20 15.36
C CYS A 49 24.22 -0.12 14.84
N PRO A 50 23.46 -1.23 14.97
CA PRO A 50 23.82 -2.47 14.30
C PRO A 50 23.86 -2.28 12.78
N ASN A 51 24.82 -2.93 12.11
CA ASN A 51 25.04 -2.81 10.66
C ASN A 51 23.83 -3.31 9.84
N THR A 52 23.10 -4.29 10.36
CA THR A 52 21.87 -4.80 9.75
C THR A 52 20.66 -4.34 10.57
N PRO A 53 19.62 -3.76 9.93
CA PRO A 53 18.40 -3.38 10.64
C PRO A 53 17.67 -4.64 11.15
N PRO A 54 17.00 -4.55 12.31
CA PRO A 54 16.28 -5.68 12.88
C PRO A 54 15.10 -6.10 12.00
N GLN A 55 14.79 -7.40 12.00
CA GLN A 55 13.57 -7.93 11.39
C GLN A 55 12.44 -7.90 12.42
N CYS A 56 11.44 -7.05 12.18
CA CYS A 56 10.28 -6.95 13.05
C CYS A 56 9.23 -8.00 12.72
N ALA A 57 8.45 -8.39 13.73
CA ALA A 57 7.33 -9.29 13.54
C ALA A 57 6.32 -8.72 12.53
N PRO A 58 5.56 -9.57 11.81
CA PRO A 58 4.55 -9.10 10.86
C PRO A 58 3.55 -8.13 11.51
N GLY A 59 3.40 -6.96 10.91
CA GLY A 59 2.50 -5.92 11.42
C GLY A 59 3.09 -5.05 12.53
N VAL A 60 4.37 -5.22 12.86
CA VAL A 60 5.14 -4.30 13.74
C VAL A 60 5.95 -3.33 12.89
N SER A 61 5.83 -2.03 13.16
CA SER A 61 6.57 -1.02 12.41
C SER A 61 8.07 -1.03 12.74
N LEU A 62 8.90 -0.93 11.71
CA LEU A 62 10.32 -0.61 11.85
C LEU A 62 10.46 0.91 11.87
N VAL A 63 10.86 1.46 13.02
CA VAL A 63 10.94 2.90 13.29
C VAL A 63 12.35 3.29 13.74
N LEU A 64 12.61 4.59 13.90
CA LEU A 64 13.82 5.05 14.57
C LEU A 64 13.62 5.03 16.09
N ASP A 65 14.71 4.86 16.85
CA ASP A 65 14.70 5.04 18.30
C ASP A 65 14.31 6.47 18.71
N ALA A 66 14.14 6.71 20.01
CA ALA A 66 13.76 8.03 20.54
C ALA A 66 14.78 9.15 20.20
N CYS A 67 16.03 8.79 19.88
CA CYS A 67 17.06 9.72 19.44
C CYS A 67 17.07 9.97 17.93
N GLY A 68 16.20 9.31 17.16
CA GLY A 68 16.13 9.42 15.70
C GLY A 68 17.32 8.76 14.98
N CYS A 69 17.96 7.78 15.62
CA CYS A 69 19.28 7.30 15.27
C CYS A 69 19.26 5.88 14.68
N CYS A 70 18.94 4.87 15.50
CA CYS A 70 18.97 3.48 15.09
C CYS A 70 17.57 2.96 14.72
N ARG A 71 17.53 2.04 13.75
CA ARG A 71 16.27 1.34 13.40
C ARG A 71 15.94 0.29 14.47
N VAL A 72 14.74 0.38 15.04
CA VAL A 72 14.22 -0.49 16.09
C VAL A 72 12.79 -0.93 15.75
N CYS A 73 12.36 -2.05 16.32
CA CYS A 73 10.97 -2.48 16.21
C CYS A 73 10.12 -1.70 17.21
N ALA A 74 9.04 -1.11 16.74
CA ALA A 74 8.18 -0.30 17.58
C ALA A 74 7.41 -1.14 18.60
N LYS A 75 7.23 -0.60 19.79
CA LYS A 75 6.44 -1.23 20.85
C LYS A 75 4.95 -1.24 20.51
N GLN A 76 4.27 -2.32 20.81
CA GLN A 76 2.88 -2.59 20.45
C GLN A 76 1.92 -2.30 21.59
N LEU A 77 0.61 -2.29 21.32
CA LEU A 77 -0.43 -1.96 22.30
C LEU A 77 -0.32 -2.88 23.53
N GLY A 78 -0.27 -2.29 24.72
CA GLY A 78 -0.15 -3.01 25.99
C GLY A 78 1.29 -3.38 26.40
N GLU A 79 2.29 -3.14 25.56
CA GLU A 79 3.69 -3.37 25.94
C GLU A 79 4.23 -2.27 26.84
N LEU A 80 5.15 -2.64 27.74
CA LEU A 80 5.88 -1.69 28.57
C LEU A 80 6.85 -0.85 27.72
N CYS A 81 6.88 0.45 27.98
CA CYS A 81 7.73 1.42 27.31
C CYS A 81 8.40 2.35 28.32
N THR A 82 9.60 2.80 27.98
CA THR A 82 10.38 3.81 28.69
C THR A 82 10.60 5.03 27.79
N GLU A 83 11.28 6.07 28.28
CA GLU A 83 11.55 7.29 27.50
C GLU A 83 12.39 7.02 26.24
N ARG A 84 13.08 5.89 26.18
CA ARG A 84 13.91 5.47 25.05
C ARG A 84 13.16 4.58 24.06
N ASP A 85 12.03 4.03 24.47
CA ASP A 85 11.22 3.15 23.64
C ASP A 85 10.24 3.97 22.78
N VAL A 86 9.98 3.49 21.57
CA VAL A 86 9.04 4.12 20.65
C VAL A 86 7.85 3.18 20.45
N CYS A 87 6.67 3.57 20.94
CA CYS A 87 5.41 2.90 20.61
C CYS A 87 5.04 3.12 19.14
N ASP A 88 4.38 2.14 18.52
CA ASP A 88 4.11 2.10 17.08
C ASP A 88 3.30 3.31 16.58
N PRO A 89 3.95 4.28 15.91
CA PRO A 89 3.30 5.52 15.52
C PRO A 89 2.36 5.30 14.34
N HIS A 90 2.59 4.27 13.50
CA HIS A 90 1.68 3.92 12.40
C HIS A 90 0.37 3.31 12.92
N LYS A 91 0.35 2.86 14.18
CA LYS A 91 -0.84 2.39 14.89
C LYS A 91 -1.45 3.44 15.81
N GLY A 92 -0.92 4.67 15.80
CA GLY A 92 -1.37 5.75 16.68
C GLY A 92 -1.10 5.48 18.16
N LEU A 93 -0.09 4.65 18.47
CA LEU A 93 0.28 4.34 19.85
C LEU A 93 1.22 5.39 20.42
N PHE A 94 1.10 5.63 21.72
CA PHE A 94 2.00 6.48 22.49
C PHE A 94 2.31 5.84 23.84
N CYS A 95 3.43 6.21 24.46
CA CYS A 95 3.79 5.71 25.78
C CYS A 95 3.05 6.51 26.85
N ASP A 96 2.11 5.87 27.54
CA ASP A 96 1.36 6.45 28.65
C ASP A 96 1.99 6.04 29.99
N TYR A 97 2.56 7.03 30.69
CA TYR A 97 3.16 6.85 32.01
C TYR A 97 2.14 6.89 33.16
N GLY A 98 0.87 7.19 32.86
CA GLY A 98 -0.18 7.33 33.85
C GLY A 98 0.08 8.51 34.80
N SER A 99 0.10 8.24 36.10
CA SER A 99 0.30 9.26 37.14
C SER A 99 1.74 9.80 37.13
N PRO A 100 1.97 11.10 37.37
CA PRO A 100 3.31 11.73 37.40
C PRO A 100 4.30 11.13 38.42
N SER A 101 3.84 10.23 39.31
CA SER A 101 4.67 9.44 40.22
C SER A 101 5.38 8.25 39.56
N ASN A 102 4.92 7.74 38.41
CA ASN A 102 5.54 6.63 37.65
C ASN A 102 6.32 7.15 36.44
N ARG A 103 7.38 7.92 36.66
CA ARG A 103 8.07 8.64 35.58
C ARG A 103 8.94 7.80 34.64
N ARG A 104 9.19 6.52 34.92
CA ARG A 104 10.22 5.75 34.18
C ARG A 104 9.68 4.66 33.27
N ILE A 105 8.50 4.12 33.56
CA ILE A 105 7.93 3.00 32.82
C ILE A 105 6.44 3.28 32.60
N GLY A 106 6.06 3.39 31.34
CA GLY A 106 4.69 3.50 30.88
C GLY A 106 4.23 2.25 30.13
N VAL A 107 3.03 2.34 29.56
CA VAL A 107 2.43 1.32 28.70
C VAL A 107 2.08 1.95 27.37
N CYS A 108 2.36 1.26 26.26
CA CYS A 108 1.93 1.73 24.94
C CYS A 108 0.41 1.64 24.83
N THR A 109 -0.24 2.78 24.75
CA THR A 109 -1.69 2.92 24.63
C THR A 109 -2.04 3.58 23.31
N ALA A 110 -3.23 3.29 22.79
CA ALA A 110 -3.75 3.96 21.62
C ALA A 110 -4.39 5.29 22.00
N ARG A 111 -4.24 6.29 21.13
CA ARG A 111 -5.06 7.51 21.21
C ARG A 111 -6.53 7.16 21.01
N ASP A 112 -7.43 8.01 21.53
CA ASP A 112 -8.86 7.90 21.27
C ASP A 112 -9.10 7.86 19.75
N GLY A 113 -9.66 6.75 19.28
CA GLY A 113 -9.96 6.47 17.89
C GLY A 113 -11.14 5.51 17.80
N ALA A 114 -11.80 5.49 16.65
CA ALA A 114 -12.96 4.63 16.44
C ALA A 114 -12.60 3.15 16.61
N THR A 115 -13.50 2.39 17.26
CA THR A 115 -13.36 0.95 17.40
C THR A 115 -13.69 0.24 16.09
N CYS A 116 -13.03 -0.89 15.82
CA CYS A 116 -13.35 -1.75 14.69
C CYS A 116 -14.24 -2.90 15.13
N VAL A 117 -15.16 -3.34 14.28
CA VAL A 117 -15.92 -4.58 14.48
C VAL A 117 -15.47 -5.59 13.45
N PHE A 118 -14.93 -6.73 13.89
CA PHE A 118 -14.46 -7.79 13.00
C PHE A 118 -14.83 -9.16 13.56
N GLY A 119 -15.54 -9.98 12.78
CA GLY A 119 -15.99 -11.30 13.23
C GLY A 119 -16.91 -11.28 14.46
N GLY A 120 -17.65 -10.18 14.67
CA GLY A 120 -18.53 -10.00 15.83
C GLY A 120 -17.82 -9.55 17.12
N MET A 121 -16.49 -9.40 17.10
CA MET A 121 -15.70 -8.85 18.20
C MET A 121 -15.38 -7.37 17.96
N VAL A 122 -15.30 -6.60 19.05
CA VAL A 122 -14.97 -5.17 19.03
C VAL A 122 -13.50 -5.00 19.42
N TYR A 123 -12.73 -4.36 18.55
CA TYR A 123 -11.31 -4.07 18.71
C TYR A 123 -11.09 -2.58 18.87
N ARG A 124 -10.22 -2.19 19.81
CA ARG A 124 -9.83 -0.80 19.99
C ARG A 124 -8.87 -0.36 18.88
N SER A 125 -8.85 0.94 18.58
CA SER A 125 -7.81 1.48 17.70
C SER A 125 -6.43 1.11 18.23
N GLY A 126 -5.50 0.75 17.35
CA GLY A 126 -4.17 0.23 17.69
C GLY A 126 -4.12 -1.25 18.10
N GLU A 127 -5.26 -1.89 18.38
CA GLU A 127 -5.31 -3.29 18.81
C GLU A 127 -5.01 -4.22 17.64
N SER A 128 -4.15 -5.22 17.90
CA SER A 128 -3.76 -6.23 16.93
C SER A 128 -4.34 -7.59 17.30
N PHE A 129 -4.87 -8.29 16.31
CA PHE A 129 -5.53 -9.57 16.49
C PHE A 129 -5.26 -10.50 15.31
N GLN A 130 -5.29 -11.80 15.55
CA GLN A 130 -5.08 -12.80 14.51
C GLN A 130 -6.45 -13.26 13.99
N SER A 131 -6.82 -12.85 12.76
CA SER A 131 -8.11 -13.24 12.16
C SER A 131 -8.14 -14.70 11.73
N SER A 132 -6.96 -15.25 11.42
CA SER A 132 -6.74 -16.67 11.17
C SER A 132 -5.26 -16.97 11.31
N CYS A 133 -4.88 -18.25 11.32
CA CYS A 133 -3.47 -18.62 11.34
C CYS A 133 -2.66 -18.00 10.17
N LYS A 134 -3.32 -17.57 9.07
CA LYS A 134 -2.70 -16.97 7.88
C LYS A 134 -2.54 -15.45 7.92
N TYR A 135 -3.21 -14.74 8.83
CA TYR A 135 -3.31 -13.27 8.81
C TYR A 135 -3.23 -12.65 10.20
N GLN A 136 -2.41 -11.60 10.32
CA GLN A 136 -2.36 -10.71 11.48
C GLN A 136 -3.02 -9.38 11.10
N CYS A 137 -4.02 -8.96 11.86
CA CYS A 137 -4.78 -7.74 11.62
C CYS A 137 -4.56 -6.70 12.72
N THR A 138 -4.81 -5.44 12.39
CA THR A 138 -4.77 -4.32 13.33
C THR A 138 -5.94 -3.38 13.04
N CYS A 139 -6.63 -2.98 14.11
CA CYS A 139 -7.62 -1.92 14.04
C CYS A 139 -6.93 -0.55 14.05
N LEU A 140 -7.29 0.31 13.11
CA LEU A 140 -6.76 1.65 12.94
C LEU A 140 -7.93 2.60 12.73
N ASP A 141 -8.35 3.27 13.81
CA ASP A 141 -9.38 4.31 13.80
C ASP A 141 -10.65 3.91 13.00
N GLY A 142 -11.22 2.75 13.35
CA GLY A 142 -12.43 2.19 12.73
C GLY A 142 -12.18 1.33 11.49
N ALA A 143 -10.97 1.28 10.95
CA ALA A 143 -10.61 0.44 9.80
C ALA A 143 -9.70 -0.74 10.19
N VAL A 144 -9.93 -1.92 9.62
CA VAL A 144 -9.07 -3.11 9.86
C VAL A 144 -8.08 -3.28 8.71
N GLY A 145 -6.78 -3.31 9.03
CA GLY A 145 -5.71 -3.65 8.10
C GLY A 145 -5.06 -4.99 8.47
N CYS A 146 -4.84 -5.88 7.49
CA CYS A 146 -4.24 -7.20 7.74
C CYS A 146 -3.00 -7.45 6.89
N VAL A 147 -2.01 -8.14 7.47
CA VAL A 147 -0.79 -8.60 6.81
C VAL A 147 -0.75 -10.14 6.78
N PRO A 148 -0.29 -10.76 5.67
CA PRO A 148 -0.18 -12.20 5.59
C PRO A 148 0.98 -12.71 6.46
N LEU A 149 0.75 -13.79 7.20
CA LEU A 149 1.75 -14.51 8.00
C LEU A 149 2.43 -15.63 7.19
N CYS A 150 1.76 -16.14 6.17
CA CYS A 150 2.31 -17.14 5.27
C CYS A 150 3.18 -16.52 4.18
N GLY A 151 4.26 -17.22 3.80
CA GLY A 151 5.06 -16.86 2.63
C GLY A 151 4.20 -16.82 1.38
N MET A 152 4.17 -15.69 0.68
CA MET A 152 3.45 -15.52 -0.58
C MET A 152 4.37 -15.76 -1.79
N ASP A 153 5.50 -16.42 -1.54
CA ASP A 153 6.51 -16.78 -2.52
C ASP A 153 5.96 -17.79 -3.53
N VAL A 154 6.40 -17.63 -4.77
CA VAL A 154 6.02 -18.46 -5.91
C VAL A 154 7.17 -19.42 -6.19
N ARG A 155 6.91 -20.73 -6.15
CA ARG A 155 7.87 -21.72 -6.60
C ARG A 155 7.75 -21.86 -8.12
N LEU A 156 8.81 -21.53 -8.82
CA LEU A 156 8.90 -21.70 -10.27
C LEU A 156 9.08 -23.19 -10.62
N PRO A 157 8.64 -23.61 -11.81
CA PRO A 157 9.05 -24.89 -12.39
C PRO A 157 10.57 -25.01 -12.40
N SER A 158 11.09 -26.10 -11.86
CA SER A 158 12.52 -26.45 -11.88
C SER A 158 12.69 -27.85 -12.45
N PRO A 159 13.90 -28.26 -12.88
CA PRO A 159 14.15 -29.63 -13.34
C PRO A 159 13.65 -30.70 -12.34
N ASP A 160 13.78 -30.41 -11.04
CA ASP A 160 13.33 -31.29 -9.95
C ASP A 160 11.84 -31.13 -9.59
N CYS A 161 11.15 -30.14 -10.17
CA CYS A 161 9.77 -29.79 -9.87
C CYS A 161 9.11 -29.11 -11.09
N PRO A 162 8.84 -29.86 -12.17
CA PRO A 162 8.35 -29.28 -13.43
C PRO A 162 6.93 -28.73 -13.32
N SER A 163 6.13 -29.25 -12.39
CA SER A 163 4.77 -28.79 -12.11
C SER A 163 4.57 -28.50 -10.62
N PRO A 164 5.01 -27.32 -10.13
CA PRO A 164 4.84 -26.94 -8.74
C PRO A 164 3.37 -26.58 -8.49
N ARG A 165 2.74 -27.30 -7.56
CA ARG A 165 1.37 -27.05 -7.14
C ARG A 165 1.35 -26.67 -5.67
N ARG A 166 0.63 -25.60 -5.35
CA ARG A 166 0.44 -25.15 -3.97
C ARG A 166 -0.74 -25.92 -3.37
N VAL A 167 -0.50 -26.65 -2.28
CA VAL A 167 -1.51 -27.54 -1.69
C VAL A 167 -1.64 -27.30 -0.19
N LYS A 168 -2.87 -27.47 0.31
CA LYS A 168 -3.15 -27.46 1.73
C LYS A 168 -2.71 -28.80 2.33
N VAL A 169 -1.66 -28.76 3.15
CA VAL A 169 -1.19 -29.93 3.88
C VAL A 169 -1.99 -30.07 5.18
N PRO A 170 -2.55 -31.25 5.50
CA PRO A 170 -3.22 -31.49 6.77
C PRO A 170 -2.34 -31.13 7.97
N GLY A 171 -2.88 -30.42 8.95
CA GLY A 171 -2.16 -30.00 10.16
C GLY A 171 -1.25 -28.77 10.00
N LYS A 172 -1.01 -28.26 8.78
CA LYS A 172 -0.22 -27.03 8.56
C LYS A 172 -1.09 -25.82 8.29
N CYS A 173 -0.72 -24.68 8.85
CA CYS A 173 -1.45 -23.42 8.60
C CYS A 173 -1.28 -22.95 7.13
N CYS A 174 -0.04 -22.85 6.68
CA CYS A 174 0.30 -22.40 5.34
C CYS A 174 0.24 -23.55 4.34
N GLU A 175 -0.05 -23.21 3.08
CA GLU A 175 0.06 -24.17 1.98
C GLU A 175 1.52 -24.34 1.59
N GLU A 176 1.86 -25.55 1.17
CA GLU A 176 3.22 -25.92 0.75
C GLU A 176 3.25 -26.29 -0.72
N TRP A 177 4.44 -26.20 -1.30
CA TRP A 177 4.68 -26.57 -2.68
C TRP A 177 4.93 -28.07 -2.79
N VAL A 178 4.07 -28.75 -3.54
CA VAL A 178 4.24 -30.16 -3.93
C VAL A 178 4.54 -30.22 -5.43
N CYS A 179 5.34 -31.20 -5.81
CA CYS A 179 5.74 -31.46 -7.18
C CYS A 179 5.17 -32.81 -7.56
N ASP A 180 4.24 -32.85 -8.51
CA ASP A 180 3.74 -34.13 -9.01
C ASP A 180 4.83 -34.74 -9.91
N SER A 181 5.24 -35.99 -9.65
CA SER A 181 6.15 -36.72 -10.52
C SER A 181 5.39 -37.23 -11.75
N PRO A 182 6.02 -37.31 -12.93
CA PRO A 182 5.39 -37.92 -14.09
C PRO A 182 5.16 -39.41 -13.78
N GLN A 183 3.89 -39.83 -13.72
CA GLN A 183 3.56 -41.24 -13.71
C GLN A 183 4.03 -41.84 -15.03
N SER A 184 5.11 -42.61 -14.96
CA SER A 184 5.53 -43.58 -15.97
C SER A 184 4.34 -44.49 -16.28
N ASN A 185 3.74 -44.35 -17.45
CA ASN A 185 3.14 -45.45 -18.21
C ASN A 185 2.60 -44.96 -19.56
N THR A 186 3.44 -44.86 -20.59
CA THR A 186 3.12 -45.48 -21.89
C THR A 186 4.40 -45.71 -22.69
N PHE A 187 4.56 -46.93 -23.15
CA PHE A 187 5.70 -47.49 -23.85
C PHE A 187 5.33 -47.55 -25.34
N VAL A 188 5.83 -46.62 -26.18
CA VAL A 188 6.02 -46.77 -27.64
C VAL A 188 7.03 -45.67 -28.02
N GLY A 189 8.29 -45.95 -28.35
CA GLY A 189 8.75 -46.60 -29.57
C GLY A 189 9.07 -45.53 -30.61
N SER A 190 10.36 -45.28 -30.88
CA SER A 190 10.84 -44.40 -31.94
C SER A 190 10.22 -44.77 -33.29
N ALA A 191 9.47 -43.86 -33.90
CA ALA A 191 9.16 -43.89 -35.33
C ALA A 191 8.97 -42.46 -35.85
N LEU A 192 9.85 -42.06 -36.76
CA LEU A 192 9.68 -40.92 -37.65
C LEU A 192 8.41 -41.12 -38.49
N ALA A 193 7.51 -40.12 -38.57
CA ALA A 193 6.86 -39.73 -39.82
C ALA A 193 5.97 -38.48 -39.67
N ALA A 194 6.12 -37.63 -40.69
CA ALA A 194 5.12 -36.73 -41.28
C ALA A 194 4.73 -35.48 -40.49
N TYR A 195 5.50 -34.42 -40.74
CA TYR A 195 4.98 -33.06 -40.80
C TYR A 195 3.64 -33.04 -41.57
N ARG A 196 2.59 -32.59 -40.87
CA ARG A 196 1.40 -32.00 -41.49
C ARG A 196 1.31 -30.58 -40.96
N GLU A 197 1.40 -29.64 -41.88
CA GLU A 197 1.27 -28.21 -41.66
C GLU A 197 -0.21 -27.90 -41.45
N GLU A 198 -0.61 -27.65 -40.20
CA GLU A 198 -1.89 -27.04 -39.89
C GLU A 198 -1.62 -25.82 -39.00
N GLU A 199 -1.79 -24.65 -39.61
CA GLU A 199 -1.60 -23.34 -39.00
C GLU A 199 -2.59 -23.13 -37.86
N THR A 200 -2.17 -23.18 -36.59
CA THR A 200 -2.83 -22.39 -35.55
C THR A 200 -1.96 -22.18 -34.29
N TYR A 201 -1.60 -20.91 -34.04
CA TYR A 201 -1.12 -20.36 -32.77
C TYR A 201 0.16 -20.98 -32.16
N GLY A 202 1.28 -20.88 -32.88
CA GLY A 202 2.58 -20.80 -32.21
C GLY A 202 2.69 -19.48 -31.41
N PRO A 203 3.39 -19.44 -30.27
CA PRO A 203 3.67 -18.19 -29.58
C PRO A 203 4.42 -17.25 -30.52
N ASP A 204 3.99 -15.99 -30.58
CA ASP A 204 4.62 -14.96 -31.39
C ASP A 204 6.12 -14.88 -31.06
N LEU A 205 6.95 -15.21 -32.04
CA LEU A 205 8.42 -15.24 -31.95
C LEU A 205 9.00 -13.86 -31.62
N SER A 206 8.21 -12.78 -31.69
CA SER A 206 8.59 -11.44 -31.22
C SER A 206 8.75 -11.33 -29.69
N MET A 207 8.24 -12.32 -28.93
CA MET A 207 8.23 -12.30 -27.46
C MET A 207 9.38 -13.10 -26.81
N MET A 208 10.26 -13.70 -27.62
CA MET A 208 11.34 -14.53 -27.10
C MET A 208 12.58 -13.67 -26.80
N ARG A 209 12.69 -13.22 -25.55
CA ARG A 209 14.01 -12.83 -25.01
C ARG A 209 14.77 -14.12 -24.72
N GLU A 210 16.03 -14.20 -25.14
CA GLU A 210 16.89 -15.39 -24.97
C GLU A 210 16.67 -16.04 -23.59
N ASN A 211 16.19 -17.28 -23.57
CA ASN A 211 15.93 -18.09 -22.37
C ASN A 211 14.87 -17.57 -21.37
N CYS A 212 13.98 -16.65 -21.76
CA CYS A 212 12.89 -16.16 -20.90
C CYS A 212 11.50 -16.48 -21.48
N LEU A 213 10.78 -17.43 -20.87
CA LEU A 213 9.36 -17.64 -21.16
C LEU A 213 8.55 -16.54 -20.47
N VAL A 214 8.22 -15.49 -21.20
CA VAL A 214 7.47 -14.35 -20.66
C VAL A 214 6.05 -14.78 -20.29
N GLN A 215 5.73 -14.66 -19.00
CA GLN A 215 4.44 -14.89 -18.39
C GLN A 215 3.98 -13.58 -17.74
N THR A 216 2.92 -13.01 -18.26
CA THR A 216 2.30 -11.79 -17.73
C THR A 216 0.84 -12.06 -17.44
N THR A 217 0.45 -11.89 -16.18
CA THR A 217 -0.96 -11.92 -15.80
C THR A 217 -1.67 -10.65 -16.24
N GLU A 218 -2.99 -10.76 -16.43
CA GLU A 218 -3.85 -9.58 -16.58
C GLU A 218 -3.82 -8.71 -15.32
N TRP A 219 -4.13 -7.43 -15.49
CA TRP A 219 -4.27 -6.53 -14.35
C TRP A 219 -5.48 -6.91 -13.49
N SER A 220 -5.32 -6.86 -12.17
CA SER A 220 -6.44 -6.98 -11.24
C SER A 220 -7.49 -5.88 -11.48
N ALA A 221 -8.71 -6.13 -11.00
CA ALA A 221 -9.70 -5.07 -10.83
C ALA A 221 -9.11 -3.92 -9.98
N CYS A 222 -9.63 -2.72 -10.21
CA CYS A 222 -9.23 -1.55 -9.42
C CYS A 222 -9.73 -1.73 -8.00
N SER A 223 -8.88 -1.47 -7.00
CA SER A 223 -9.22 -1.64 -5.58
C SER A 223 -10.38 -0.77 -5.11
N LYS A 224 -10.78 0.25 -5.88
CA LYS A 224 -11.94 1.11 -5.64
C LYS A 224 -12.79 1.21 -6.90
N THR A 225 -14.11 1.23 -6.72
CA THR A 225 -15.10 1.38 -7.80
C THR A 225 -15.27 2.84 -8.23
N CYS A 226 -14.82 3.81 -7.43
CA CYS A 226 -14.67 5.22 -7.77
C CYS A 226 -13.41 5.81 -7.10
N GLY A 227 -12.95 6.96 -7.58
CA GLY A 227 -11.76 7.62 -7.05
C GLY A 227 -10.47 6.92 -7.44
N LEU A 228 -9.36 7.41 -6.89
CA LEU A 228 -8.03 6.82 -7.12
C LEU A 228 -7.87 5.55 -6.27
N GLY A 229 -7.50 4.46 -6.94
CA GLY A 229 -7.21 3.16 -6.34
C GLY A 229 -5.95 2.52 -6.95
N ILE A 230 -5.76 1.24 -6.67
CA ILE A 230 -4.59 0.47 -7.08
C ILE A 230 -5.04 -0.77 -7.86
N SER A 231 -4.32 -1.07 -8.95
CA SER A 231 -4.43 -2.35 -9.67
C SER A 231 -3.05 -3.00 -9.74
N THR A 232 -3.00 -4.31 -9.62
CA THR A 232 -1.74 -5.07 -9.56
C THR A 232 -1.73 -6.20 -10.56
N ARG A 233 -0.55 -6.56 -11.06
CA ARG A 233 -0.32 -7.77 -11.85
C ARG A 233 1.00 -8.40 -11.43
N VAL A 234 1.21 -9.65 -11.85
CA VAL A 234 2.49 -10.34 -11.77
C VAL A 234 3.02 -10.56 -13.18
N THR A 235 4.30 -10.25 -13.41
CA THR A 235 4.97 -10.44 -14.70
C THR A 235 6.45 -10.76 -14.49
N ASN A 236 7.03 -11.60 -15.35
CA ASN A 236 8.47 -11.81 -15.44
C ASN A 236 9.10 -11.12 -16.66
N ASP A 237 8.39 -10.18 -17.28
CA ASP A 237 8.88 -9.35 -18.38
C ASP A 237 9.83 -8.26 -17.84
N ASN A 238 11.02 -8.69 -17.42
CA ASN A 238 12.14 -7.85 -17.03
C ASN A 238 13.44 -8.44 -17.58
N ARG A 239 14.56 -7.74 -17.37
CA ARG A 239 15.85 -8.16 -17.94
C ARG A 239 16.35 -9.44 -17.28
N GLU A 240 15.97 -9.66 -16.03
CA GLU A 240 16.38 -10.77 -15.19
C GLU A 240 15.45 -12.00 -15.30
N CYS A 241 14.36 -11.93 -16.08
CA CYS A 241 13.30 -12.92 -16.19
C CYS A 241 12.70 -13.40 -14.85
N ARG A 242 12.57 -12.50 -13.87
CA ARG A 242 12.06 -12.82 -12.53
C ARG A 242 10.61 -12.36 -12.37
N LEU A 243 9.76 -13.20 -11.79
CA LEU A 243 8.39 -12.79 -11.48
C LEU A 243 8.39 -11.64 -10.46
N GLU A 244 7.77 -10.53 -10.84
CA GLU A 244 7.63 -9.34 -10.03
C GLU A 244 6.17 -8.92 -9.95
N LYS A 245 5.76 -8.44 -8.78
CA LYS A 245 4.46 -7.78 -8.62
C LYS A 245 4.57 -6.33 -9.06
N GLN A 246 3.93 -6.00 -10.17
CA GLN A 246 3.78 -4.64 -10.63
C GLN A 246 2.49 -4.03 -10.08
N SER A 247 2.56 -2.75 -9.70
CA SER A 247 1.43 -1.97 -9.20
C SER A 247 1.29 -0.68 -10.02
N ARG A 248 0.04 -0.34 -10.36
CA ARG A 248 -0.29 0.93 -11.03
C ARG A 248 -1.50 1.58 -10.38
N LEU A 249 -1.54 2.90 -10.42
CA LEU A 249 -2.72 3.67 -10.05
C LEU A 249 -3.86 3.39 -11.04
N CYS A 250 -5.09 3.36 -10.55
CA CYS A 250 -6.28 3.19 -11.37
C CYS A 250 -7.40 4.12 -10.90
N MET A 251 -8.26 4.55 -11.82
CA MET A 251 -9.45 5.32 -11.49
C MET A 251 -10.55 4.94 -12.48
N VAL A 252 -11.54 4.18 -12.03
CA VAL A 252 -12.65 3.71 -12.88
C VAL A 252 -13.55 4.88 -13.25
N ARG A 253 -13.87 5.73 -12.26
CA ARG A 253 -14.71 6.92 -12.36
C ARG A 253 -14.50 7.85 -11.16
N PRO A 254 -14.78 9.16 -11.26
CA PRO A 254 -14.85 10.07 -10.11
C PRO A 254 -16.01 9.71 -9.18
N CYS A 255 -15.87 9.92 -7.87
CA CYS A 255 -16.95 9.59 -6.91
C CYS A 255 -18.12 10.58 -6.97
N GLU A 256 -17.86 11.88 -7.18
CA GLU A 256 -18.90 12.93 -7.24
C GLU A 256 -19.59 13.04 -8.62
N SER A 257 -19.53 11.99 -9.43
CA SER A 257 -20.10 12.05 -10.78
C SER A 257 -21.53 11.52 -10.77
N HIS A 258 -22.51 12.44 -10.90
CA HIS A 258 -23.93 12.15 -11.14
C HIS A 258 -24.13 11.51 -12.54
N LEU A 259 -23.57 10.32 -12.73
CA LEU A 259 -23.51 9.66 -14.05
C LEU A 259 -24.85 9.07 -14.48
N GLU A 260 -25.74 8.83 -13.52
CA GLU A 260 -27.09 8.29 -13.73
C GLU A 260 -27.98 9.29 -14.49
N GLU A 261 -27.91 10.57 -14.10
CA GLU A 261 -28.62 11.67 -14.76
C GLU A 261 -28.19 11.87 -16.23
N ARG A 262 -26.99 11.39 -16.57
CA ARG A 262 -26.43 11.48 -17.93
C ARG A 262 -26.85 10.32 -18.83
N ILE A 263 -27.61 9.35 -18.31
CA ILE A 263 -28.16 8.26 -19.11
C ILE A 263 -29.24 8.83 -20.03
N ARG A 264 -29.08 8.62 -21.35
CA ARG A 264 -30.05 9.10 -22.34
C ARG A 264 -31.41 8.43 -22.10
N LYS A 265 -32.49 9.20 -22.26
CA LYS A 265 -33.87 8.68 -22.19
C LYS A 265 -34.02 7.42 -23.05
N GLY A 266 -34.57 6.35 -22.44
CA GLY A 266 -34.74 5.03 -23.07
C GLY A 266 -33.54 4.08 -22.96
N LYS A 267 -32.39 4.52 -22.44
CA LYS A 267 -31.26 3.62 -22.11
C LYS A 267 -31.21 3.35 -20.62
N LYS A 268 -30.67 2.19 -20.23
CA LYS A 268 -30.44 1.81 -18.83
C LYS A 268 -28.97 1.91 -18.40
N CYS A 269 -28.07 2.19 -19.34
CA CYS A 269 -26.63 2.26 -19.11
C CYS A 269 -25.99 3.41 -19.87
N ILE A 270 -24.93 3.97 -19.27
CA ILE A 270 -23.93 4.78 -19.96
C ILE A 270 -22.57 4.11 -19.84
N ARG A 271 -22.02 3.61 -20.94
CA ARG A 271 -20.78 2.81 -20.91
C ARG A 271 -19.52 3.66 -20.66
N THR A 272 -19.42 4.78 -21.36
CA THR A 272 -18.25 5.67 -21.31
C THR A 272 -18.74 7.11 -21.34
N PRO A 273 -18.99 7.74 -20.18
CA PRO A 273 -19.37 9.15 -20.12
C PRO A 273 -18.30 10.02 -20.74
N ARG A 274 -18.72 11.05 -21.50
CA ARG A 274 -17.77 12.04 -22.03
C ARG A 274 -17.28 12.94 -20.90
N VAL A 275 -15.96 13.07 -20.77
CA VAL A 275 -15.32 14.04 -19.87
C VAL A 275 -15.13 15.34 -20.66
N SER A 276 -15.70 16.44 -20.17
CA SER A 276 -15.70 17.72 -20.89
C SER A 276 -14.42 18.52 -20.69
N LYS A 277 -13.77 18.40 -19.52
CA LYS A 277 -12.59 19.19 -19.14
C LYS A 277 -11.39 18.30 -18.79
N PRO A 278 -10.16 18.68 -19.19
CA PRO A 278 -8.96 18.08 -18.64
C PRO A 278 -8.93 18.21 -17.11
N MET A 279 -8.43 17.20 -16.41
CA MET A 279 -8.26 17.22 -14.97
C MET A 279 -6.85 16.81 -14.58
N LYS A 280 -6.42 17.25 -13.39
CA LYS A 280 -5.21 16.75 -12.74
C LYS A 280 -5.59 15.63 -11.78
N PHE A 281 -4.66 14.73 -11.53
CA PHE A 281 -4.81 13.71 -10.50
C PHE A 281 -4.02 14.11 -9.27
N GLU A 282 -4.50 13.68 -8.11
CA GLU A 282 -3.88 13.95 -6.82
C GLU A 282 -3.67 12.65 -6.05
N ILE A 283 -2.51 12.51 -5.43
CA ILE A 283 -2.18 11.39 -4.54
C ILE A 283 -1.31 11.91 -3.40
N SER A 284 -1.74 11.69 -2.16
CA SER A 284 -0.99 12.08 -0.95
C SER A 284 -0.53 13.55 -0.96
N GLY A 285 -1.38 14.46 -1.43
CA GLY A 285 -1.08 15.90 -1.55
C GLY A 285 -0.20 16.30 -2.75
N CYS A 286 0.22 15.35 -3.58
CA CYS A 286 0.99 15.61 -4.81
C CYS A 286 0.06 15.63 -6.02
N THR A 287 0.23 16.60 -6.92
CA THR A 287 -0.64 16.77 -8.10
C THR A 287 0.11 16.56 -9.41
N THR A 288 -0.58 16.07 -10.43
CA THR A 288 0.07 15.86 -11.73
C THR A 288 0.55 17.17 -12.36
N THR A 289 1.74 17.14 -12.95
CA THR A 289 2.32 18.31 -13.63
C THR A 289 1.46 18.75 -14.80
N LYS A 290 0.95 17.77 -15.56
CA LYS A 290 0.06 17.97 -16.72
C LYS A 290 -1.38 17.65 -16.35
N ALA A 291 -2.31 18.30 -17.05
CA ALA A 291 -3.73 17.92 -17.02
C ALA A 291 -4.00 16.88 -18.12
N TYR A 292 -4.84 15.90 -17.82
CA TYR A 292 -5.15 14.79 -18.71
C TYR A 292 -6.65 14.77 -19.02
N ARG A 293 -7.02 14.21 -20.18
CA ARG A 293 -8.42 13.91 -20.54
C ARG A 293 -8.65 12.39 -20.48
N PRO A 294 -8.73 11.79 -19.28
CA PRO A 294 -8.97 10.36 -19.13
C PRO A 294 -10.39 10.01 -19.60
N LYS A 295 -10.58 8.74 -20.00
CA LYS A 295 -11.93 8.16 -20.12
C LYS A 295 -12.27 7.48 -18.80
N PHE A 296 -13.54 7.50 -18.46
CA PHE A 296 -14.09 6.80 -17.30
C PHE A 296 -15.15 5.81 -17.74
N CYS A 297 -15.38 4.78 -16.93
CA CYS A 297 -16.51 3.88 -17.10
C CYS A 297 -17.73 4.45 -16.40
N GLY A 298 -18.90 4.27 -17.02
CA GLY A 298 -20.13 4.80 -16.45
C GLY A 298 -20.85 3.84 -15.52
N VAL A 299 -22.17 3.94 -15.50
CA VAL A 299 -23.07 3.23 -14.58
C VAL A 299 -24.26 2.67 -15.36
N CYS A 300 -24.94 1.70 -14.76
CA CYS A 300 -26.22 1.19 -15.23
C CYS A 300 -27.22 1.14 -14.08
N THR A 301 -28.50 1.26 -14.41
CA THR A 301 -29.62 1.19 -13.47
C THR A 301 -30.35 -0.16 -13.51
N ASP A 302 -29.86 -1.11 -14.31
CA ASP A 302 -30.48 -2.43 -14.50
C ASP A 302 -29.69 -3.58 -13.89
N GLY A 303 -28.89 -3.30 -12.86
CA GLY A 303 -28.09 -4.30 -12.14
C GLY A 303 -26.79 -4.70 -12.84
N ARG A 304 -26.46 -4.11 -14.01
CA ARG A 304 -25.15 -4.26 -14.64
C ARG A 304 -24.14 -3.29 -14.04
N CYS A 305 -22.88 -3.68 -14.03
CA CYS A 305 -21.75 -2.79 -13.75
C CYS A 305 -20.96 -2.57 -15.03
N CYS A 306 -20.36 -1.39 -15.16
CA CYS A 306 -19.45 -1.08 -16.25
C CYS A 306 -18.02 -1.02 -15.75
N THR A 307 -17.17 -1.91 -16.26
CA THR A 307 -15.77 -2.07 -15.86
C THR A 307 -14.82 -1.74 -17.03
N PRO A 308 -13.54 -1.42 -16.75
CA PRO A 308 -12.54 -1.23 -17.80
C PRO A 308 -12.34 -2.51 -18.63
N HIS A 309 -12.40 -2.40 -19.96
CA HIS A 309 -12.22 -3.54 -20.87
C HIS A 309 -10.85 -3.51 -21.57
N ARG A 310 -10.53 -2.40 -22.25
CA ARG A 310 -9.17 -2.17 -22.77
C ARG A 310 -8.53 -1.01 -22.03
N THR A 311 -7.32 -1.21 -21.54
CA THR A 311 -6.56 -0.22 -20.77
C THR A 311 -5.14 -0.10 -21.29
N ALA A 312 -4.51 1.05 -21.07
CA ALA A 312 -3.09 1.26 -21.27
C ALA A 312 -2.45 1.71 -19.95
N THR A 313 -1.18 1.40 -19.72
CA THR A 313 -0.42 1.93 -18.59
C THR A 313 0.47 3.05 -19.09
N LEU A 314 0.38 4.24 -18.49
CA LEU A 314 1.24 5.37 -18.81
C LEU A 314 1.95 5.89 -17.54
N PRO A 315 3.24 6.24 -17.62
CA PRO A 315 3.93 6.90 -16.53
C PRO A 315 3.45 8.35 -16.40
N MET A 316 3.20 8.78 -15.18
CA MET A 316 2.72 10.12 -14.84
C MET A 316 3.63 10.76 -13.80
N GLU A 317 3.88 12.06 -13.97
CA GLU A 317 4.70 12.86 -13.08
C GLU A 317 3.82 13.68 -12.13
N PHE A 318 4.07 13.53 -10.83
CA PHE A 318 3.40 14.25 -9.76
C PHE A 318 4.39 15.19 -9.09
N LYS A 319 4.00 16.45 -8.91
CA LYS A 319 4.76 17.46 -8.17
C LYS A 319 4.12 17.63 -6.79
N CYS A 320 4.93 17.48 -5.77
CA CYS A 320 4.54 17.60 -4.37
C CYS A 320 4.80 19.04 -3.85
N PRO A 321 4.17 19.46 -2.74
CA PRO A 321 4.32 20.82 -2.20
C PRO A 321 5.74 21.20 -1.80
N ASP A 322 6.56 20.22 -1.43
CA ASP A 322 7.98 20.33 -1.12
C ASP A 322 8.88 20.46 -2.36
N GLY A 323 8.30 20.46 -3.57
CA GLY A 323 9.00 20.60 -4.83
C GLY A 323 9.50 19.28 -5.43
N GLN A 324 9.35 18.15 -4.73
CA GLN A 324 9.74 16.84 -5.25
C GLN A 324 8.85 16.41 -6.44
N VAL A 325 9.45 15.71 -7.40
CA VAL A 325 8.73 15.14 -8.55
C VAL A 325 8.84 13.62 -8.52
N MET A 326 7.70 12.94 -8.44
CA MET A 326 7.63 11.48 -8.43
C MET A 326 6.92 10.93 -9.67
N LYS A 327 7.42 9.80 -10.18
CA LYS A 327 6.82 9.08 -11.32
C LYS A 327 6.00 7.90 -10.83
N LYS A 328 4.75 7.79 -11.28
CA LYS A 328 3.87 6.65 -10.98
C LYS A 328 3.22 6.13 -12.26
N GLN A 329 3.12 4.81 -12.36
CA GLN A 329 2.40 4.16 -13.45
C GLN A 329 0.90 4.29 -13.21
N MET A 330 0.14 4.69 -14.23
CA MET A 330 -1.32 4.87 -14.12
C MET A 330 -2.07 4.23 -15.28
N MET A 331 -3.22 3.65 -14.97
CA MET A 331 -4.17 3.07 -15.90
C MET A 331 -4.95 4.16 -16.65
N PHE A 332 -4.91 4.11 -17.97
CA PHE A 332 -5.73 4.89 -18.88
C PHE A 332 -6.73 3.99 -19.59
N ILE A 333 -8.01 4.21 -19.33
CA ILE A 333 -9.10 3.45 -19.94
C ILE A 333 -9.24 3.84 -21.42
N LYS A 334 -9.25 2.85 -22.31
CA LYS A 334 -9.51 3.03 -23.74
C LYS A 334 -10.97 2.77 -24.06
N THR A 335 -11.52 1.67 -23.52
CA THR A 335 -12.92 1.26 -23.65
C THR A 335 -13.42 0.60 -22.37
N CYS A 336 -14.73 0.64 -22.13
CA CYS A 336 -15.41 -0.05 -21.04
C CYS A 336 -16.38 -1.10 -21.61
N ALA A 337 -16.73 -2.09 -20.79
CA ALA A 337 -17.78 -3.07 -21.06
C ALA A 337 -18.75 -3.11 -19.87
N CYS A 338 -20.03 -3.38 -20.11
CA CYS A 338 -21.03 -3.51 -19.05
C CYS A 338 -21.59 -4.93 -19.03
N HIS A 339 -21.60 -5.55 -17.86
CA HIS A 339 -21.95 -6.96 -17.67
C HIS A 339 -22.62 -7.17 -16.29
N TYR A 340 -23.19 -8.35 -16.07
CA TYR A 340 -23.82 -8.71 -14.79
C TYR A 340 -22.83 -9.30 -13.78
N ASN A 341 -21.64 -9.74 -14.23
CA ASN A 341 -20.61 -10.32 -13.36
C ASN A 341 -19.83 -9.23 -12.61
N CYS A 342 -20.47 -8.57 -11.66
CA CYS A 342 -19.88 -7.41 -11.04
C CYS A 342 -18.76 -7.79 -10.08
N PRO A 343 -17.62 -7.06 -10.13
CA PRO A 343 -16.59 -7.23 -9.12
C PRO A 343 -17.24 -6.87 -7.80
N GLY A 344 -17.44 -7.88 -6.95
CA GLY A 344 -17.98 -7.66 -5.62
C GLY A 344 -17.15 -6.58 -4.95
N GLU A 345 -17.81 -5.67 -4.24
CA GLU A 345 -17.10 -4.97 -3.18
C GLU A 345 -16.51 -6.06 -2.27
N ASN A 346 -15.39 -5.81 -1.59
CA ASN A 346 -14.73 -6.80 -0.73
C ASN A 346 -15.58 -7.14 0.52
N ASP A 347 -16.87 -7.39 0.34
CA ASP A 347 -17.82 -7.82 1.34
C ASP A 347 -18.04 -9.32 1.17
N ILE A 348 -17.39 -10.08 2.06
CA ILE A 348 -17.43 -11.55 2.11
C ILE A 348 -18.88 -12.06 2.31
N PHE A 349 -19.83 -11.20 2.69
CA PHE A 349 -21.18 -11.58 3.09
C PHE A 349 -22.31 -11.33 2.07
N GLU A 350 -22.11 -10.58 0.99
CA GLU A 350 -23.19 -10.34 0.00
C GLU A 350 -23.34 -11.46 -1.04
N SER A 351 -22.35 -12.35 -1.17
CA SER A 351 -22.39 -13.46 -2.14
C SER A 351 -23.39 -14.57 -1.80
N MET A 352 -23.99 -14.57 -0.60
CA MET A 352 -24.97 -15.57 -0.18
C MET A 352 -26.43 -15.19 -0.47
N TYR A 353 -26.73 -13.95 -0.87
CA TYR A 353 -28.12 -13.47 -0.98
C TYR A 353 -28.69 -13.32 -2.40
N TYR A 354 -27.87 -13.47 -3.45
CA TYR A 354 -28.34 -13.30 -4.84
C TYR A 354 -28.21 -14.51 -5.76
N LYS A 355 -27.84 -15.69 -5.25
CA LYS A 355 -28.02 -16.94 -5.99
C LYS A 355 -29.39 -17.54 -5.64
N LYS A 356 -30.46 -16.89 -6.13
CA LYS A 356 -31.75 -17.57 -6.30
C LYS A 356 -31.51 -18.68 -7.34
N MET A 357 -31.34 -19.90 -6.85
CA MET A 357 -31.36 -21.12 -7.67
C MET A 357 -32.73 -21.16 -8.35
N LEU A 358 -32.74 -20.89 -9.65
CA LEU A 358 -33.86 -21.14 -10.54
C LEU A 358 -33.48 -22.37 -11.36
N GLY A 359 -34.19 -23.47 -11.10
CA GLY A 359 -34.07 -24.72 -11.84
C GLY A 359 -33.47 -25.85 -11.01
N ASP A 360 -34.35 -26.55 -10.29
CA ASP A 360 -34.47 -28.01 -10.36
C ASP A 360 -35.83 -28.38 -9.71
N MET A 361 -36.87 -28.26 -10.53
CA MET A 361 -38.11 -29.01 -10.38
C MET A 361 -38.10 -30.06 -11.51
N ALA A 362 -37.81 -31.30 -11.16
CA ALA A 362 -38.34 -32.55 -11.72
C ALA A 362 -37.53 -33.72 -11.15
#